data_AF-A0A662WQ03-F1
#
_entry.id   AF-A0A662WQ03-F1
#
_cell.length_a   1.000
_cell.length_b   1.000
_cell.length_c   1.000
_cell.angle_alpha   90.00
_cell.angle_beta   90.00
_cell.angle_gamma   90.00
#
_symmetry.space_group_name_H-M   'P 1'
#
loop_
_entity.id
_entity.type
_entity.pdbx_description
1 polymer ?
#
loop_
_entity_poly.entity_id
_entity_poly.type
_entity_poly.pdbx_seq_one_letter_code
_entity_poly.pdbx_strand_id
1 'polypeptide(L)'
;GLGEPCFDKMQAVLAHAMLSIPATKGFEIGSGFSGTSKRGSEHNDPFCAGTDASQPAKLGVTKNDAGGVLGGITSGADIYFRVAIKPVSTIGRPQPTVGYDGKETVLSAKGRHDPCVLPRAVPLVEAMAALAIADAAMIQLAREGSMQGEEPLQKKRKL
;
A
#
# COMPACT_ATOMS: atom_id res chain seq x y z
N GLY A 1 -3.91 -11.69 -7.79
CA GLY A 1 -2.60 -11.79 -8.45
C GLY A 1 -2.26 -10.57 -9.27
N LEU A 2 -2.55 -9.36 -8.77
CA LEU A 2 -2.10 -8.11 -9.37
C LEU A 2 -0.73 -7.74 -8.79
N GLY A 3 0.12 -7.11 -9.59
CA GLY A 3 1.49 -6.71 -9.24
C GLY A 3 2.56 -7.63 -9.84
N GLU A 4 3.84 -7.31 -9.59
CA GLU A 4 4.99 -8.07 -10.08
C GLU A 4 5.71 -8.86 -8.98
N PRO A 5 6.31 -10.01 -9.29
CA PRO A 5 7.10 -10.77 -8.32
C PRO A 5 8.46 -10.15 -7.99
N CYS A 6 8.95 -9.20 -8.81
CA CYS A 6 10.32 -8.69 -8.71
C CYS A 6 10.41 -7.18 -8.48
N PHE A 7 10.23 -6.37 -9.53
CA PHE A 7 10.48 -4.92 -9.49
C PHE A 7 9.27 -4.14 -8.99
N ASP A 8 8.10 -4.35 -9.61
CA ASP A 8 6.87 -3.62 -9.28
C ASP A 8 5.94 -4.44 -8.39
N LYS A 9 6.49 -4.89 -7.26
CA LYS A 9 5.70 -5.59 -6.23
C LYS A 9 4.53 -4.72 -5.80
N MET A 10 3.34 -5.30 -5.64
CA MET A 10 2.14 -4.57 -5.29
C MET A 10 2.32 -3.70 -4.03
N GLN A 11 2.99 -4.22 -2.99
CA GLN A 11 3.26 -3.44 -1.79
C GLN A 11 4.25 -2.29 -2.02
N ALA A 12 5.19 -2.44 -2.96
CA ALA A 12 6.15 -1.39 -3.31
C ALA A 12 5.48 -0.27 -4.13
N VAL A 13 4.63 -0.62 -5.08
CA VAL A 13 3.83 0.34 -5.85
C VAL A 13 2.88 1.12 -4.94
N LEU A 14 2.18 0.43 -4.02
CA LEU A 14 1.36 1.08 -3.01
C LEU A 14 2.19 1.98 -2.10
N ALA A 15 3.35 1.51 -1.63
CA ALA A 15 4.24 2.33 -0.81
C ALA A 15 4.67 3.60 -1.53
N HIS A 16 5.09 3.50 -2.79
CA HIS A 16 5.46 4.64 -3.62
C HIS A 16 4.30 5.65 -3.74
N ALA A 17 3.10 5.17 -4.07
CA ALA A 17 1.91 5.99 -4.17
C ALA A 17 1.61 6.71 -2.83
N MET A 18 1.63 6.01 -1.70
CA MET A 18 1.35 6.62 -0.39
C MET A 18 2.43 7.59 0.08
N LEU A 19 3.71 7.26 -0.14
CA LEU A 19 4.84 8.11 0.24
C LEU A 19 4.93 9.39 -0.60
N SER A 20 4.32 9.41 -1.79
CA SER A 20 4.19 10.63 -2.61
C SER A 20 3.15 11.63 -2.10
N ILE A 21 2.24 11.21 -1.19
CA ILE A 21 1.26 12.10 -0.59
C ILE A 21 1.99 13.10 0.34
N PRO A 22 1.67 14.41 0.28
CA PRO A 22 2.29 15.40 1.15
C PRO A 22 2.16 15.03 2.63
N ALA A 23 3.23 15.31 3.39
CA ALA A 23 3.35 15.00 4.82
C ALA A 23 3.38 13.50 5.18
N THR A 24 3.34 12.57 4.22
CA THR A 24 3.60 11.15 4.53
C THR A 24 5.06 10.94 4.93
N LYS A 25 5.27 10.12 5.96
CA LYS A 25 6.59 9.74 6.52
C LYS A 25 6.83 8.24 6.62
N GLY A 26 5.79 7.42 6.45
CA GLY A 26 5.91 5.97 6.54
C GLY A 26 4.74 5.25 5.89
N PHE A 27 5.00 4.02 5.49
CA PHE A 27 4.02 3.10 4.92
C PHE A 27 4.32 1.70 5.47
N GLU A 28 3.28 1.00 5.87
CA GLU A 28 3.37 -0.39 6.32
C GLU A 28 2.18 -1.19 5.79
N ILE A 29 2.40 -2.45 5.42
CA ILE A 29 1.37 -3.34 4.87
C ILE A 29 1.12 -4.52 5.81
N GLY A 30 -0.15 -4.94 5.92
CA GLY A 30 -0.58 -6.02 6.80
C GLY A 30 -0.26 -5.74 8.26
N SER A 31 0.45 -6.68 8.90
CA SER A 31 0.98 -6.52 10.25
C SER A 31 2.03 -5.41 10.37
N GLY A 32 2.55 -4.91 9.25
CA GLY A 32 3.48 -3.80 9.20
C GLY A 32 4.75 -4.04 10.00
N PHE A 33 5.24 -3.01 10.68
CA PHE A 33 6.45 -3.10 11.51
C PHE A 33 6.30 -4.10 12.67
N SER A 34 5.09 -4.34 13.18
CA SER A 34 4.88 -5.35 14.23
C SER A 34 5.15 -6.78 13.76
N GLY A 35 5.13 -7.01 12.44
CA GLY A 35 5.47 -8.30 11.85
C GLY A 35 6.94 -8.67 12.04
N THR A 36 7.85 -7.69 12.15
CA THR A 36 9.30 -7.96 12.23
C THR A 36 9.73 -8.56 13.56
N SER A 37 8.89 -8.51 14.59
CA SER A 37 9.14 -9.10 15.91
C SER A 37 8.46 -10.46 16.12
N LYS A 38 7.72 -10.97 15.12
CA LYS A 38 7.00 -12.25 15.22
C LYS A 38 7.83 -13.41 14.69
N ARG A 39 7.58 -14.62 15.20
CA ARG A 39 8.10 -15.85 14.58
C ARG A 39 7.34 -16.15 13.29
N GLY A 40 7.98 -16.82 12.33
CA GLY A 40 7.31 -17.25 11.09
C GLY A 40 6.06 -18.10 11.37
N SER A 41 6.10 -18.98 12.38
CA SER A 41 4.96 -19.79 12.80
C SER A 41 3.76 -18.97 13.30
N GLU A 42 4.00 -17.75 13.78
CA GLU A 42 2.96 -16.83 14.29
C GLU A 42 2.48 -15.84 13.23
N HIS A 43 3.35 -15.52 12.27
CA HIS A 43 3.11 -14.53 11.22
C HIS A 43 2.47 -15.13 9.97
N ASN A 44 2.78 -16.39 9.63
CA ASN A 44 2.22 -17.05 8.46
C ASN A 44 0.70 -17.00 8.47
N ASP A 45 0.11 -16.78 7.29
CA ASP A 45 -1.32 -16.80 7.04
C ASP A 45 -1.72 -18.14 6.39
N PRO A 46 -2.30 -19.10 7.14
CA PRO A 46 -2.72 -20.37 6.58
C PRO A 46 -3.86 -20.19 5.57
N PHE A 47 -3.74 -20.85 4.42
CA PHE A 47 -4.83 -20.93 3.45
C PHE A 47 -5.94 -21.85 3.94
N CYS A 48 -7.18 -21.48 3.64
CA CYS A 48 -8.38 -22.26 3.92
C CYS A 48 -9.27 -22.33 2.67
N ALA A 49 -10.29 -23.18 2.73
CA ALA A 49 -11.39 -23.11 1.77
C ALA A 49 -12.09 -21.75 1.88
N GLY A 50 -12.61 -21.24 0.77
CA GLY A 50 -13.15 -19.90 0.66
C GLY A 50 -14.24 -19.64 1.68
N THR A 51 -14.20 -18.45 2.29
CA THR A 51 -15.20 -17.99 3.27
C THR A 51 -16.47 -17.46 2.61
N ASP A 52 -16.43 -17.24 1.30
CA ASP A 52 -17.57 -16.82 0.49
C ASP A 52 -18.41 -18.05 0.08
N ALA A 53 -19.61 -18.15 0.64
CA ALA A 53 -20.55 -19.23 0.34
C ALA A 53 -20.97 -19.27 -1.14
N SER A 54 -20.82 -18.16 -1.87
CA SER A 54 -21.07 -18.11 -3.32
C SER A 54 -19.93 -18.67 -4.16
N GLN A 55 -18.72 -18.81 -3.58
CA GLN A 55 -17.53 -19.33 -4.26
C GLN A 55 -16.71 -20.27 -3.35
N PRO A 56 -17.29 -21.41 -2.93
CA PRO A 56 -16.65 -22.32 -1.96
C PRO A 56 -15.33 -22.94 -2.46
N ALA A 57 -15.10 -22.95 -3.78
CA ALA A 57 -13.87 -23.44 -4.40
C ALA A 57 -12.71 -22.43 -4.39
N LYS A 58 -12.95 -21.16 -4.03
CA LYS A 58 -11.90 -20.14 -3.97
C LYS A 58 -11.04 -20.35 -2.72
N LEU A 59 -9.74 -20.11 -2.81
CA LEU A 59 -8.88 -20.14 -1.62
C LEU A 59 -9.07 -18.85 -0.80
N GLY A 60 -9.18 -19.01 0.51
CA GLY A 60 -9.15 -17.92 1.50
C GLY A 60 -7.93 -18.03 2.40
N VAL A 61 -7.81 -17.10 3.35
CA VAL A 61 -6.81 -17.14 4.42
C VAL A 61 -7.52 -17.02 5.77
N THR A 62 -7.04 -17.73 6.79
CA THR A 62 -7.62 -17.67 8.15
C THR A 62 -7.21 -16.41 8.91
N LYS A 63 -6.15 -15.75 8.44
CA LYS A 63 -5.55 -14.52 8.97
C LYS A 63 -4.95 -13.74 7.80
N ASN A 64 -4.75 -12.43 7.96
CA ASN A 64 -4.21 -11.56 6.92
C ASN A 64 -3.07 -10.66 7.45
N ASP A 65 -2.09 -11.27 8.13
CA ASP A 65 -0.87 -10.57 8.56
C ASP A 65 -0.03 -10.08 7.37
N ALA A 66 -0.17 -10.69 6.20
CA ALA A 66 0.45 -10.25 4.95
C ALA A 66 -0.21 -8.99 4.35
N GLY A 67 -1.43 -8.65 4.75
CA GLY A 67 -2.14 -7.47 4.26
C GLY A 67 -2.54 -7.56 2.78
N GLY A 68 -2.98 -8.74 2.34
CA GLY A 68 -3.50 -8.96 0.99
C GLY A 68 -2.45 -9.10 -0.11
N VAL A 69 -1.16 -9.05 0.23
CA VAL A 69 -0.06 -9.15 -0.73
C VAL A 69 0.94 -10.22 -0.28
N LEU A 70 1.13 -11.23 -1.12
CA LEU A 70 2.06 -12.34 -0.90
C LEU A 70 3.02 -12.44 -2.09
N GLY A 71 4.33 -12.51 -1.81
CA GLY A 71 5.33 -12.66 -2.87
C GLY A 71 5.38 -11.52 -3.89
N GLY A 72 4.80 -10.35 -3.58
CA GLY A 72 4.73 -9.20 -4.49
C GLY A 72 3.42 -9.10 -5.29
N ILE A 73 2.51 -10.07 -5.17
CA ILE A 73 1.22 -10.06 -5.86
C ILE A 73 0.04 -10.12 -4.90
N THR A 74 -1.12 -9.63 -5.32
CA THR A 74 -2.34 -9.71 -4.49
C THR A 74 -2.78 -11.17 -4.29
N SER A 75 -3.07 -11.55 -3.04
CA SER A 75 -3.46 -12.91 -2.65
C SER A 75 -4.96 -13.20 -2.83
N GLY A 76 -5.77 -12.16 -3.01
CA GLY A 76 -7.23 -12.24 -3.03
C GLY A 76 -7.88 -11.99 -1.67
N ALA A 77 -7.09 -11.85 -0.61
CA ALA A 77 -7.52 -11.26 0.65
C ALA A 77 -7.52 -9.72 0.57
N ASP A 78 -8.18 -9.07 1.53
CA ASP A 78 -8.23 -7.62 1.60
C ASP A 78 -6.84 -7.01 1.67
N ILE A 79 -6.61 -5.93 0.91
CA ILE A 79 -5.38 -5.16 1.00
C ILE A 79 -5.50 -4.26 2.23
N TYR A 80 -4.63 -4.50 3.21
CA TYR A 80 -4.59 -3.72 4.45
C TYR A 80 -3.24 -3.04 4.59
N PHE A 81 -3.23 -1.72 4.78
CA PHE A 81 -2.00 -0.96 4.99
C PHE A 81 -2.27 0.25 5.88
N ARG A 82 -1.20 0.84 6.42
CA ARG A 82 -1.25 2.04 7.25
C ARG A 82 -0.24 3.05 6.72
N VAL A 83 -0.61 4.33 6.82
CA VAL A 83 0.20 5.47 6.34
C VAL A 83 0.47 6.38 7.52
N ALA A 84 1.73 6.69 7.77
CA ALA A 84 2.14 7.61 8.83
C ALA A 84 2.24 9.03 8.25
N ILE A 85 1.44 9.95 8.77
CA ILE A 85 1.41 11.36 8.32
C ILE A 85 1.93 12.25 9.43
N LYS A 86 2.91 13.10 9.13
CA LYS A 86 3.45 14.06 10.10
C LYS A 86 2.45 15.20 10.37
N PRO A 87 2.55 15.87 11.53
CA PRO A 87 1.82 17.11 11.78
C PRO A 87 2.12 18.20 10.75
N VAL A 88 1.18 19.15 10.61
CA VAL A 88 1.36 20.33 9.77
C VAL A 88 2.60 21.13 10.18
N SER A 89 3.35 21.63 9.19
CA SER A 89 4.59 22.38 9.45
C SER A 89 4.32 23.83 9.87
N THR A 90 3.17 24.38 9.47
CA THR A 90 2.75 25.73 9.84
C THR A 90 1.79 25.68 11.01
N ILE A 91 2.21 26.24 12.14
CA ILE A 91 1.43 26.35 13.36
C ILE A 91 1.36 27.82 13.79
N GLY A 92 0.35 28.18 14.59
CA GLY A 92 0.18 29.56 15.07
C GLY A 92 1.23 30.02 16.09
N ARG A 93 2.22 29.18 16.42
CA ARG A 93 3.33 29.55 17.30
C ARG A 93 4.46 30.14 16.45
N PRO A 94 5.08 31.26 16.87
CA PRO A 94 6.30 31.75 16.24
C PRO A 94 7.39 30.69 16.28
N GLN A 95 8.06 30.47 15.14
CA GLN A 95 9.12 29.47 15.01
C GLN A 95 10.40 30.15 14.52
N PRO A 96 11.58 29.89 15.14
CA PRO A 96 12.84 30.36 14.60
C PRO A 96 13.09 29.71 13.24
N THR A 97 13.56 30.51 12.28
CA THR A 97 13.90 30.07 10.93
C THR A 97 15.00 30.96 10.36
N VAL A 98 15.35 30.74 9.09
CA VAL A 98 16.33 31.53 8.36
C VAL A 98 15.71 32.04 7.06
N GLY A 99 15.97 33.30 6.72
CA GLY A 99 15.57 33.89 5.44
C GLY A 99 16.41 33.35 4.27
N TYR A 100 16.00 33.62 3.04
CA TYR A 100 16.81 33.24 1.87
C TYR A 100 18.18 33.92 1.82
N ASP A 101 18.38 35.00 2.58
CA ASP A 101 19.66 35.70 2.77
C ASP A 101 20.55 35.07 3.86
N GLY A 102 20.13 33.96 4.46
CA GLY A 102 20.87 33.26 5.51
C GLY A 102 20.76 33.89 6.89
N LYS A 103 19.96 34.96 7.07
CA LYS A 103 19.81 35.63 8.36
C LYS A 103 18.71 35.01 9.20
N GLU A 104 18.97 34.88 10.50
CA GLU A 104 17.97 34.42 11.46
C GLU A 104 16.75 35.34 11.46
N THR A 105 15.57 34.73 11.47
CA THR A 105 14.30 35.42 11.55
C THR A 105 13.25 34.54 12.22
N VAL A 106 12.06 35.09 12.47
CA VAL A 106 10.97 34.35 13.11
C VAL A 106 9.82 34.21 12.13
N LEU A 107 9.45 32.97 11.83
CA LEU A 107 8.25 32.65 11.08
C LEU A 107 7.04 32.77 12.01
N SER A 108 6.28 33.85 11.86
CA SER A 108 4.98 34.05 12.53
C SER A 108 3.86 33.92 11.50
N ALA A 109 3.33 32.71 11.37
CA ALA A 109 2.21 32.45 10.46
C ALA A 109 0.91 33.00 11.05
N LYS A 110 0.33 34.02 10.38
CA LYS A 110 -0.97 34.58 10.73
C LYS A 110 -2.05 33.95 9.86
N GLY A 111 -3.13 33.45 10.48
CA GLY A 111 -4.29 32.93 9.77
C GLY A 111 -4.82 31.61 10.35
N ARG A 112 -5.87 31.08 9.70
CA ARG A 112 -6.46 29.79 10.08
C ARG A 112 -5.63 28.66 9.46
N HIS A 113 -4.93 27.92 10.30
CA HIS A 113 -4.25 26.69 9.92
C HIS A 113 -5.04 25.49 10.42
N ASP A 114 -5.00 24.40 9.66
CA ASP A 114 -5.63 23.16 10.08
C ASP A 114 -4.78 22.51 11.19
N PRO A 115 -5.32 22.29 12.41
CA PRO A 115 -4.59 21.58 13.46
C PRO A 115 -4.34 20.11 13.11
N CYS A 116 -5.12 19.52 12.20
CA CYS A 116 -5.01 18.09 11.85
C CYS A 116 -5.42 17.83 10.39
N VAL A 117 -4.45 17.48 9.54
CA VAL A 117 -4.71 17.15 8.13
C VAL A 117 -5.30 15.77 7.89
N LEU A 118 -5.37 14.90 8.91
CA LEU A 118 -5.77 13.50 8.75
C LEU A 118 -7.16 13.31 8.12
N PRO A 119 -8.22 14.06 8.48
CA PRO A 119 -9.53 13.89 7.85
C PRO A 119 -9.50 14.13 6.34
N ARG A 120 -8.58 14.98 5.86
CA ARG A 120 -8.40 15.26 4.43
C ARG A 120 -7.45 14.29 3.75
N ALA A 121 -6.62 13.57 4.51
CA ALA A 121 -5.70 12.59 3.96
C ALA A 121 -6.39 11.28 3.57
N VAL A 122 -7.47 10.89 4.26
CA VAL A 122 -8.23 9.66 3.97
C VAL A 122 -8.64 9.56 2.49
N PRO A 123 -9.37 10.53 1.90
CA PRO A 123 -9.77 10.43 0.50
C PRO A 123 -8.57 10.45 -0.46
N LEU A 124 -7.45 11.09 -0.09
CA LEU A 124 -6.22 11.07 -0.90
C LEU A 124 -5.59 9.67 -0.91
N VAL A 125 -5.52 9.01 0.25
CA VAL A 125 -5.00 7.65 0.37
C VAL A 125 -5.87 6.66 -0.42
N GLU A 126 -7.19 6.76 -0.30
CA GLU A 126 -8.13 5.92 -1.03
C GLU A 126 -7.98 6.11 -2.55
N ALA A 127 -7.93 7.35 -3.02
CA ALA A 127 -7.75 7.65 -4.44
C ALA A 127 -6.41 7.13 -4.99
N MET A 128 -5.31 7.38 -4.26
CA MET A 128 -3.98 6.91 -4.68
C MET A 128 -3.89 5.38 -4.69
N ALA A 129 -4.55 4.69 -3.75
CA ALA A 129 -4.58 3.23 -3.70
C ALA A 129 -5.41 2.68 -4.87
N ALA A 130 -6.56 3.27 -5.15
CA ALA A 130 -7.41 2.89 -6.28
C ALA A 130 -6.68 3.06 -7.61
N LEU A 131 -5.97 4.18 -7.81
CA LEU A 131 -5.19 4.44 -9.03
C LEU A 131 -4.05 3.41 -9.19
N ALA A 132 -3.30 3.13 -8.12
CA ALA A 132 -2.22 2.14 -8.14
C ALA A 132 -2.73 0.73 -8.46
N ILE A 133 -3.87 0.34 -7.89
CA ILE A 133 -4.49 -0.96 -8.14
C ILE A 133 -5.06 -1.03 -9.56
N ALA A 134 -5.69 0.05 -10.04
CA ALA A 134 -6.23 0.14 -11.39
C ALA A 134 -5.12 0.00 -12.44
N ASP A 135 -3.97 0.64 -12.23
CA ASP A 135 -2.81 0.51 -13.12
C ASP A 135 -2.30 -0.94 -13.18
N ALA A 136 -2.11 -1.57 -12.02
CA ALA A 136 -1.75 -2.98 -11.95
C ALA A 136 -2.78 -3.90 -12.62
N ALA A 137 -4.08 -3.59 -12.52
CA ALA A 137 -5.14 -4.32 -13.19
C ALA A 137 -5.09 -4.15 -14.71
N MET A 138 -4.86 -2.93 -15.21
CA MET A 138 -4.73 -2.66 -16.65
C MET A 138 -3.52 -3.39 -17.24
N ILE A 139 -2.39 -3.41 -16.55
CA ILE A 139 -1.20 -4.17 -16.96
C ILE A 139 -1.52 -5.67 -17.05
N GLN A 140 -2.25 -6.21 -16.08
CA GLN A 140 -2.66 -7.61 -16.09
C GLN A 140 -3.61 -7.93 -17.25
N LEU A 141 -4.60 -7.07 -17.52
CA LEU A 141 -5.52 -7.21 -18.65
C LEU A 141 -4.78 -7.16 -20.00
N ALA A 142 -3.78 -6.28 -20.13
CA ALA A 142 -2.97 -6.20 -21.35
C ALA A 142 -2.20 -7.52 -21.62
N ARG A 143 -1.68 -8.16 -20.56
CA ARG A 143 -1.02 -9.47 -20.68
C ARG A 143 -1.98 -10.56 -21.09
N GLU A 144 -3.14 -10.63 -20.44
CA GLU A 144 -4.18 -11.62 -20.80
C GLU A 144 -4.62 -11.47 -22.25
N GLY A 145 -4.79 -10.23 -22.73
CA GLY A 145 -5.05 -9.92 -24.13
C GLY A 145 -3.94 -10.40 -25.07
N SER A 146 -2.67 -10.22 -24.69
CA SER A 146 -1.53 -10.70 -25.51
C SER A 146 -1.42 -12.22 -25.59
N MET A 147 -1.95 -12.96 -24.61
CA MET A 147 -1.94 -14.41 -24.58
C MET A 147 -3.10 -15.05 -25.38
N GLN A 148 -4.09 -14.28 -25.83
CA GLN A 148 -5.21 -14.77 -26.65
C GLN A 148 -4.70 -15.11 -28.08
N GLY A 149 -4.09 -16.28 -28.21
CA GLY A 149 -3.52 -16.78 -29.47
C GLY A 149 -2.47 -17.87 -29.29
N GLU A 150 -1.90 -18.02 -28.09
CA GLU A 150 -0.93 -19.07 -27.78
C GLU A 150 -1.60 -20.21 -27.00
N GLU A 151 -1.47 -21.46 -27.48
CA GLU A 151 -1.82 -22.62 -26.68
C GLU A 151 -0.97 -22.64 -25.39
N PRO A 152 -1.58 -22.85 -24.21
CA PRO A 152 -0.81 -22.91 -22.98
C PRO A 152 0.20 -24.06 -23.05
N LEU A 153 1.48 -23.73 -22.98
CA LEU A 153 2.60 -24.67 -22.85
C LEU A 153 2.25 -25.73 -21.80
N GLN A 154 1.91 -26.95 -22.25
CA GLN A 154 1.62 -28.07 -21.38
C GLN A 154 2.86 -28.36 -20.54
N LYS A 155 2.88 -27.85 -19.29
CA LYS A 155 3.87 -28.23 -18.30
C LYS A 155 3.68 -29.71 -18.00
N LYS A 156 4.50 -30.57 -18.63
CA LYS A 156 4.71 -31.96 -18.20
C LYS A 156 5.23 -31.93 -16.77
N ARG A 157 4.31 -31.95 -15.79
CA ARG A 157 4.61 -32.22 -14.39
C ARG A 157 5.11 -33.66 -14.32
N LYS A 158 6.43 -33.84 -14.24
CA LYS A 158 7.00 -35.05 -13.65
C LYS A 158 6.79 -34.93 -12.15
N LEU A 159 6.01 -35.86 -11.60
CA LEU A 159 5.93 -36.17 -10.17
C LEU A 159 7.30 -36.63 -9.69
#